data_AF-A0A351I420-F1
#
_entry.id   AF-A0A351I420-F1
#
_cell.length_a   1.000
_cell.length_b   1.000
_cell.length_c   1.000
_cell.angle_alpha   90.00
_cell.angle_beta   90.00
_cell.angle_gamma   90.00
#
_symmetry.space_group_name_H-M   'P 1'
#
loop_
_entity.id
_entity.type
_entity.pdbx_description
1 polymer ?
#
loop_
_entity_poly.entity_id
_entity_poly.type
_entity_poly.pdbx_seq_one_letter_code
_entity_poly.pdbx_strand_id
1 'polypeptide(L)'
;MKNPVLPAVAIVGVLVAMVAVQRAMFPVAIIAAVIAGLAIFLATKPAVSAVLATLGLLGGLTTFVVVPNSQNAAMTTPLRLLSMLLFTMFYTVLMDGVVLLVAVLYNLFAGAIGLGGLSLDLEDEGDAGGA
;
A
#
# COMPACT_ATOMS: atom_id res chain seq x y z
N MET A 1 -7.05 -13.21 11.72
CA MET A 1 -7.78 -12.12 12.41
C MET A 1 -7.62 -10.83 11.58
N LYS A 2 -8.62 -10.50 10.75
CA LYS A 2 -8.70 -9.23 10.00
C LYS A 2 -8.98 -8.13 11.03
N ASN A 3 -8.00 -7.29 11.37
CA ASN A 3 -8.24 -6.16 12.27
C ASN A 3 -8.68 -4.94 11.43
N PRO A 4 -9.99 -4.63 11.34
CA PRO A 4 -10.52 -3.56 10.49
C PRO A 4 -10.01 -2.16 10.88
N VAL A 5 -9.34 -2.05 12.03
CA VAL A 5 -8.76 -0.80 12.53
C VAL A 5 -7.54 -0.37 11.72
N LEU A 6 -6.71 -1.30 11.21
CA LEU A 6 -5.47 -0.92 10.51
C LEU A 6 -5.72 -0.16 9.20
N PRO A 7 -6.64 -0.59 8.31
CA PRO A 7 -6.99 0.19 7.13
C PRO A 7 -7.61 1.55 7.47
N ALA A 8 -8.41 1.63 8.53
CA ALA A 8 -8.99 2.89 8.98
C ALA A 8 -7.91 3.88 9.46
N VAL A 9 -6.94 3.40 10.25
CA VAL A 9 -5.79 4.19 10.71
C VAL A 9 -4.95 4.66 9.52
N ALA A 10 -4.74 3.81 8.51
CA ALA A 10 -4.03 4.20 7.29
C ALA A 10 -4.74 5.36 6.56
N ILE A 11 -6.06 5.23 6.33
CA ILE A 11 -6.86 6.26 5.65
C ILE A 11 -6.85 7.58 6.43
N VAL A 12 -7.14 7.52 7.74
CA VAL A 12 -7.16 8.71 8.60
C VAL A 12 -5.77 9.37 8.64
N GLY A 13 -4.70 8.58 8.76
CA GLY A 13 -3.33 9.08 8.75
C GLY A 13 -2.98 9.82 7.46
N VAL A 14 -3.36 9.28 6.29
CA VAL A 14 -3.16 9.95 4.99
C VAL A 14 -3.94 11.26 4.92
N LEU A 15 -5.22 11.26 5.30
CA LEU A 15 -6.06 12.45 5.27
C LEU A 15 -5.52 13.55 6.19
N VAL A 16 -5.12 13.20 7.42
CA VAL A 16 -4.52 14.14 8.38
C VAL A 16 -3.20 14.68 7.84
N ALA A 17 -2.35 13.84 7.23
CA ALA A 17 -1.10 14.27 6.62
C ALA A 17 -1.36 15.30 5.51
N MET A 18 -2.32 15.04 4.63
CA MET A 18 -2.69 15.95 3.54
C MET A 18 -3.20 17.30 4.05
N VAL A 19 -4.08 17.31 5.05
CA VAL A 19 -4.61 18.54 5.65
C VAL A 19 -3.50 19.31 6.38
N ALA A 20 -2.61 18.62 7.10
CA ALA A 20 -1.50 19.24 7.81
C ALA A 20 -0.50 19.91 6.85
N VAL A 21 -0.23 19.31 5.69
CA VAL A 21 0.60 19.92 4.63
C VAL A 21 -0.04 21.21 4.11
N GLN A 22 -1.35 21.21 3.85
CA GLN A 22 -2.07 22.41 3.40
C GLN A 22 -2.03 23.56 4.42
N ARG A 23 -1.90 23.24 5.71
CA ARG A 23 -1.80 24.21 6.80
C ARG A 23 -0.35 24.53 7.22
N ALA A 24 0.64 24.08 6.45
CA ALA A 24 2.07 24.21 6.76
C ALA A 24 2.48 23.65 8.14
N MET A 25 1.70 22.71 8.69
CA MET A 25 1.98 22.04 9.96
C MET A 25 2.88 20.81 9.73
N PHE A 26 4.11 21.04 9.29
CA PHE A 26 5.03 19.98 8.87
C PHE A 26 5.29 18.88 9.93
N PRO A 27 5.44 19.18 11.23
CA PRO A 27 5.64 18.12 12.23
C PRO A 27 4.46 17.14 12.30
N VAL A 28 3.23 17.66 12.23
CA VAL A 28 2.01 16.84 12.25
C VAL A 28 1.89 16.03 10.97
N ALA A 29 2.22 16.63 9.82
CA ALA A 29 2.22 15.94 8.54
C ALA A 29 3.18 14.74 8.52
N ILE A 30 4.39 14.91 9.05
CA ILE A 30 5.39 13.84 9.12
C ILE A 30 4.91 12.70 10.03
N ILE A 31 4.42 13.03 11.23
CA ILE A 31 3.92 12.03 12.18
C ILE A 31 2.75 11.25 11.57
N ALA A 32 1.79 11.95 10.95
CA ALA A 32 0.64 11.33 10.31
C ALA A 32 1.03 10.44 9.12
N ALA A 33 2.01 10.87 8.31
CA ALA A 33 2.53 10.08 7.20
C ALA A 33 3.26 8.80 7.68
N VAL A 34 4.03 8.89 8.76
CA VAL A 34 4.71 7.73 9.37
C VAL A 34 3.67 6.73 9.91
N ILE A 35 2.66 7.21 10.63
CA ILE A 35 1.58 6.36 11.17
C ILE A 35 0.82 5.68 10.02
N ALA A 36 0.51 6.43 8.96
CA ALA A 36 -0.14 5.86 7.77
C ALA A 36 0.71 4.78 7.11
N GLY A 37 2.01 5.04 6.90
CA GLY A 37 2.94 4.07 6.30
C GLY A 37 3.06 2.79 7.13
N LEU A 38 3.16 2.90 8.45
CA LEU A 38 3.19 1.74 9.34
C LEU A 38 1.89 0.95 9.31
N ALA A 39 0.74 1.64 9.33
CA ALA A 39 -0.56 1.00 9.26
C ALA A 39 -0.77 0.25 7.93
N ILE A 40 -0.30 0.84 6.82
CA ILE A 40 -0.30 0.21 5.49
C ILE A 40 0.54 -1.06 5.52
N PHE A 41 1.80 -0.94 5.94
CA PHE A 41 2.75 -2.05 5.99
C PHE A 41 2.23 -3.23 6.82
N LEU A 42 1.68 -2.94 8.02
CA LEU A 42 1.12 -3.96 8.91
C LEU A 42 -0.18 -4.57 8.38
N ALA A 43 -0.94 -3.86 7.56
CA ALA A 43 -2.20 -4.36 7.00
C ALA A 43 -1.99 -5.17 5.70
N THR A 44 -0.90 -4.94 4.97
CA THR A 44 -0.55 -5.72 3.78
C THR A 44 0.15 -7.04 4.12
N LYS A 45 -0.15 -8.10 3.36
CA LYS A 45 0.58 -9.37 3.49
C LYS A 45 2.02 -9.17 2.99
N PRO A 46 3.05 -9.64 3.71
CA PRO A 46 4.45 -9.48 3.32
C PRO A 46 4.76 -9.92 1.88
N ALA A 47 4.07 -10.97 1.39
CA ALA A 47 4.22 -11.46 0.03
C ALA A 47 3.78 -10.45 -1.05
N VAL A 48 2.70 -9.69 -0.81
CA VAL A 48 2.21 -8.68 -1.77
C VAL A 48 3.14 -7.47 -1.78
N SER A 49 3.52 -7.00 -0.60
CA SER A 49 4.45 -5.86 -0.46
C SER A 49 5.82 -6.19 -1.07
N ALA A 50 6.33 -7.42 -0.90
CA ALA A 50 7.59 -7.85 -1.52
C ALA A 50 7.53 -7.86 -3.06
N VAL A 51 6.41 -8.28 -3.65
CA VAL A 51 6.21 -8.23 -5.10
C VAL A 51 6.19 -6.77 -5.57
N LEU A 52 5.44 -5.91 -4.90
CA LEU A 52 5.36 -4.49 -5.22
C LEU A 52 6.71 -3.77 -5.06
N ALA A 53 7.49 -4.13 -4.04
CA ALA A 53 8.84 -3.64 -3.85
C ALA A 53 9.78 -4.07 -4.96
N THR A 54 9.66 -5.31 -5.42
CA THR A 54 10.44 -5.83 -6.55
C THR A 54 10.10 -5.06 -7.83
N LEU A 55 8.81 -4.81 -8.08
CA LEU A 55 8.36 -4.02 -9.23
C LEU A 55 8.83 -2.56 -9.14
N GLY A 56 8.75 -1.96 -7.95
CA GLY A 56 9.27 -0.61 -7.68
C GLY A 56 10.77 -0.52 -7.91
N LEU A 57 11.53 -1.54 -7.49
CA LEU A 57 12.97 -1.62 -7.69
C LEU A 57 13.32 -1.71 -9.18
N LEU A 58 12.65 -2.59 -9.93
CA LEU A 58 12.85 -2.72 -11.37
C LEU A 58 12.49 -1.42 -12.11
N GLY A 59 11.38 -0.78 -11.73
CA GLY A 59 10.95 0.50 -12.29
C GLY A 59 11.95 1.62 -12.00
N GLY A 60 12.42 1.72 -10.76
CA GLY A 60 13.42 2.70 -10.34
C GLY A 60 14.76 2.48 -11.04
N LEU A 61 15.24 1.23 -11.10
CA LEU A 61 16.48 0.87 -11.78
C LEU A 61 16.41 1.27 -13.25
N THR A 62 15.30 0.94 -13.91
CA THR A 62 15.11 1.29 -15.33
C THR A 62 15.10 2.80 -15.54
N THR A 63 14.39 3.54 -14.68
CA THR A 63 14.17 4.99 -14.81
C THR A 63 15.39 5.85 -14.45
N PHE A 64 16.16 5.46 -13.43
CA PHE A 64 17.26 6.27 -12.92
C PHE A 64 18.64 5.77 -13.36
N VAL A 65 18.79 4.50 -13.72
CA VAL A 65 20.10 3.89 -14.02
C VAL A 65 20.20 3.40 -15.46
N VAL A 66 19.25 2.59 -15.95
CA VAL A 66 19.35 1.94 -17.28
C VAL A 66 19.04 2.92 -18.40
N VAL A 67 17.93 3.66 -18.29
CA VAL A 67 17.47 4.60 -19.32
C VAL A 67 17.16 5.96 -18.67
N PRO A 68 18.19 6.70 -18.24
CA PRO A 68 17.99 8.00 -17.61
C PRO A 68 17.39 8.99 -18.61
N ASN A 69 16.31 9.66 -18.21
CA ASN A 69 15.73 10.77 -18.98
C ASN A 69 16.58 12.05 -18.84
N SER A 70 16.23 13.11 -19.57
CA SER A 70 16.96 14.39 -19.55
C SER A 70 17.03 15.05 -18.17
N GLN A 71 16.06 14.79 -17.28
CA GLN A 71 16.04 15.31 -15.90
C GLN A 71 17.03 14.55 -15.00
N ASN A 72 17.18 13.24 -15.21
CA ASN A 72 18.02 12.37 -14.41
C ASN A 72 19.46 12.28 -14.95
N ALA A 73 19.65 12.62 -16.23
CA ALA A 73 20.93 12.52 -16.93
C ALA A 73 22.02 13.43 -16.32
N ALA A 74 21.65 14.59 -15.78
CA ALA A 74 22.59 15.50 -15.11
C ALA A 74 22.97 15.05 -13.69
N MET A 75 22.28 14.06 -13.12
CA MET A 75 22.53 13.59 -11.76
C MET A 75 23.77 12.70 -11.72
N THR A 76 24.58 12.83 -10.66
CA THR A 76 25.70 11.93 -10.40
C THR A 76 25.19 10.53 -10.05
N THR A 77 26.01 9.50 -10.29
CA THR A 77 25.63 8.09 -10.03
C THR A 77 25.10 7.83 -8.61
N PRO A 78 25.73 8.36 -7.52
CA PRO A 78 25.20 8.17 -6.18
C PRO A 78 23.81 8.77 -5.99
N LEU A 79 23.54 9.92 -6.61
CA LEU A 79 22.25 10.59 -6.52
C LEU A 79 21.17 9.81 -7.28
N ARG A 80 21.52 9.19 -8.41
CA ARG A 80 20.62 8.29 -9.16
C ARG A 80 20.23 7.05 -8.35
N LEU A 81 21.19 6.45 -7.64
CA LEU A 81 20.92 5.31 -6.77
C LEU A 81 20.04 5.70 -5.58
N LEU A 82 20.28 6.86 -4.97
CA LEU A 82 19.40 7.38 -3.91
C LEU A 82 17.97 7.59 -4.43
N SER A 83 17.81 8.21 -5.60
CA SER A 83 16.49 8.41 -6.22
C SER A 83 15.80 7.09 -6.58
N MET A 84 16.55 6.09 -7.05
CA MET A 84 16.02 4.74 -7.28
C MET A 84 15.47 4.11 -5.98
N LEU A 85 16.22 4.20 -4.88
CA LEU A 85 15.80 3.64 -3.59
C LEU A 85 14.56 4.37 -3.03
N LEU A 86 14.56 5.71 -3.10
CA LEU A 86 13.41 6.51 -2.70
C LEU A 86 12.18 6.21 -3.55
N PHE A 87 12.35 6.11 -4.87
CA PHE A 87 11.28 5.71 -5.78
C PHE A 87 10.72 4.33 -5.41
N THR A 88 11.60 3.35 -5.19
CA THR A 88 11.20 1.99 -4.80
C THR A 88 10.38 2.00 -3.52
N MET A 89 10.87 2.71 -2.49
CA MET A 89 10.18 2.85 -1.21
C MET A 89 8.80 3.49 -1.38
N PHE A 90 8.72 4.64 -2.05
CA PHE A 90 7.46 5.34 -2.26
C PHE A 90 6.48 4.54 -3.12
N TYR A 91 6.97 3.91 -4.20
CA TYR A 91 6.17 3.04 -5.05
C TYR A 91 5.53 1.91 -4.24
N THR A 92 6.33 1.23 -3.42
CA THR A 92 5.85 0.10 -2.59
C THR A 92 4.76 0.57 -1.64
N VAL A 93 5.03 1.62 -0.86
CA VAL A 93 4.10 2.15 0.14
C VAL A 93 2.80 2.65 -0.51
N LEU A 94 2.89 3.35 -1.64
CA LEU A 94 1.72 3.84 -2.35
C LEU A 94 0.90 2.70 -2.94
N MET A 95 1.54 1.70 -3.56
CA MET A 95 0.84 0.56 -4.14
C MET A 95 0.20 -0.32 -3.06
N ASP A 96 0.88 -0.54 -1.92
CA ASP A 96 0.29 -1.20 -0.75
C ASP A 96 -0.93 -0.43 -0.24
N GLY A 97 -0.86 0.90 -0.18
CA GLY A 97 -1.98 1.77 0.16
C GLY A 97 -3.16 1.64 -0.81
N VAL A 98 -2.89 1.59 -2.13
CA VAL A 98 -3.93 1.37 -3.16
C VAL A 98 -4.58 -0.01 -3.00
N VAL A 99 -3.79 -1.06 -2.79
CA VAL A 99 -4.31 -2.42 -2.55
C VAL A 99 -5.21 -2.46 -1.32
N LEU A 100 -4.82 -1.77 -0.24
CA LEU A 100 -5.65 -1.66 0.96
C LEU A 100 -6.95 -0.89 0.69
N LEU A 101 -6.88 0.23 -0.02
CA LEU A 101 -8.08 0.99 -0.39
C LEU A 101 -9.04 0.12 -1.20
N VAL A 102 -8.54 -0.59 -2.22
CA VAL A 102 -9.35 -1.51 -3.03
C VAL A 102 -9.94 -2.63 -2.16
N ALA A 103 -9.17 -3.20 -1.24
CA ALA A 103 -9.67 -4.21 -0.32
C ALA A 103 -10.77 -3.67 0.60
N VAL A 104 -10.62 -2.45 1.13
CA VAL A 104 -11.65 -1.79 1.95
C VAL A 104 -12.90 -1.54 1.14
N LEU A 105 -12.78 -0.99 -0.07
CA LEU A 105 -13.91 -0.77 -0.97
C LEU A 105 -14.61 -2.09 -1.31
N TYR A 106 -13.87 -3.14 -1.66
CA TYR A 106 -14.42 -4.46 -1.92
C TYR A 106 -15.23 -4.98 -0.72
N ASN A 107 -14.67 -4.90 0.50
CA ASN A 107 -15.39 -5.35 1.70
C ASN A 107 -16.63 -4.48 2.00
N LEU A 108 -16.55 -3.17 1.75
CA LEU A 108 -17.69 -2.26 1.92
C LEU A 108 -18.83 -2.61 0.95
N PHE A 109 -18.53 -2.78 -0.35
CA PHE A 109 -19.53 -3.12 -1.35
C PHE A 109 -20.09 -4.54 -1.18
N ALA A 110 -19.22 -5.51 -0.86
CA ALA A 110 -19.65 -6.89 -0.61
C ALA A 110 -20.49 -7.02 0.67
N GLY A 111 -20.14 -6.28 1.73
CA GLY A 111 -20.84 -6.34 3.03
C GLY A 111 -22.08 -5.46 3.15
N ALA A 112 -22.06 -4.25 2.59
CA ALA A 112 -23.17 -3.29 2.74
C ALA A 112 -24.26 -3.44 1.66
N ILE A 113 -23.90 -3.90 0.46
CA ILE A 113 -24.83 -3.93 -0.70
C ILE A 113 -25.11 -5.37 -1.16
N GLY A 114 -24.47 -6.38 -0.55
CA GLY A 114 -24.69 -7.79 -0.91
C GLY A 114 -24.22 -8.16 -2.32
N LEU A 115 -23.46 -7.28 -3.00
CA LEU A 115 -22.86 -7.52 -4.31
C LEU A 115 -21.57 -8.37 -4.25
N GLY A 116 -21.44 -9.21 -3.22
CA GLY A 116 -20.31 -10.12 -3.09
C GLY A 116 -20.36 -11.20 -4.16
N GLY A 117 -19.54 -11.07 -5.21
CA GLY A 117 -19.54 -11.97 -6.37
C GLY A 117 -19.05 -13.40 -6.13
N LEU A 118 -18.61 -13.75 -4.91
CA LEU A 118 -18.17 -15.09 -4.52
C LEU A 118 -18.59 -15.37 -3.08
N SER A 119 -19.79 -15.95 -2.92
CA SER A 119 -20.13 -16.77 -1.76
C SER A 119 -19.51 -18.15 -2.01
N LEU A 120 -18.37 -18.42 -1.37
CA LEU A 120 -17.92 -19.79 -1.21
C LEU A 120 -18.70 -20.33 -0.02
N ASP A 121 -19.82 -20.99 -0.31
CA ASP A 121 -20.48 -21.89 0.63
C ASP A 121 -19.54 -23.10 0.76
N LEU A 122 -18.69 -23.07 1.77
CA LEU A 122 -17.93 -24.25 2.16
C LEU A 122 -18.95 -25.18 2.80
N GLU A 123 -19.49 -26.11 2.01
CA GLU A 123 -20.23 -27.26 2.54
C GLU A 123 -19.36 -27.91 3.61
N ASP A 124 -19.89 -27.92 4.83
CA ASP A 124 -19.26 -28.55 5.98
C ASP A 124 -19.22 -30.06 5.70
N GLU A 125 -18.09 -30.58 5.21
CA GLU A 125 -17.82 -32.02 5.11
C GLU A 125 -17.71 -32.57 6.53
N GLY A 126 -18.87 -32.80 7.15
CA GLY A 126 -19.00 -33.23 8.54
C GLY A 126 -20.24 -34.08 8.85
N ASP A 127 -21.10 -34.42 7.87
CA ASP A 127 -22.15 -35.43 8.05
C ASP A 127 -21.78 -36.75 7.37
N ALA A 128 -20.66 -37.32 7.82
CA ALA A 128 -20.33 -38.72 7.57
C ALA A 128 -20.83 -39.58 8.74
N GLY A 129 -22.09 -40.00 8.65
CA GLY A 129 -22.52 -41.35 9.04
C GLY A 129 -22.58 -41.67 10.53
N GLY A 130 -23.60 -41.15 11.21
CA GLY A 130 -24.12 -41.75 12.44
C GLY A 130 -25.42 -42.52 12.19
N ALA A 131 -25.33 -43.78 11.77
CA ALA A 131 -26.33 -44.84 11.96
C ALA A 131 -25.76 -46.20 11.54
#